data_AF-A0A1A7ZAK9-F1
#
_entry.id   AF-A0A1A7ZAK9-F1
#
_cell.length_a   1.000
_cell.length_b   1.000
_cell.length_c   1.000
_cell.angle_alpha   90.00
_cell.angle_beta   90.00
_cell.angle_gamma   90.00
#
_symmetry.space_group_name_H-M   'P 1'
#
loop_
_entity.id
_entity.type
_entity.pdbx_description
1 polymer ?
#
loop_
_entity_poly.entity_id
_entity_poly.type
_entity_poly.pdbx_seq_one_letter_code
_entity_poly.pdbx_strand_id
1 'polypeptide(L)'
;MLFSPTNISECVREWDDLEKGYQQMQDTHRLYKQKLEEVTKLQNSCSAAIARQRKKLKELALSLKACKEDQESRLSPKEKDSIAEIEESIKDKTNAFFEMEAFLPKKNGLYLSLVLGNINVTLLNKQAKPDGALYQMFRNQFLSYNLYQSFVQFLQYYYQSGCLYRLRALGERHNMDLTVEGFQSWMWRGLSFLLPFLFFGHFWQLYNSITLFKMFQLPECKEWQVLMCGCSYMVLFMGNLYTTLRVVYQKYMNNQDKSKLL
;
A
#
# COMPACT_ATOMS: atom_id res chain seq x y z
N MET A 1 -14.01 -40.51 5.01
CA MET A 1 -13.33 -41.78 5.33
C MET A 1 -12.11 -41.86 4.43
N LEU A 2 -10.90 -41.92 4.99
CA LEU A 2 -9.67 -42.12 4.23
C LEU A 2 -9.64 -43.57 3.77
N PHE A 3 -9.91 -43.81 2.49
CA PHE A 3 -9.75 -45.13 1.87
C PHE A 3 -8.29 -45.56 2.02
N SER A 4 -8.06 -46.72 2.65
CA SER A 4 -6.75 -47.38 2.69
C SER A 4 -6.87 -48.63 1.81
N PRO A 5 -6.27 -48.63 0.61
CA PRO A 5 -6.41 -49.77 -0.30
C PRO A 5 -5.72 -51.01 0.26
N THR A 6 -6.38 -52.16 0.15
CA THR A 6 -6.00 -53.42 0.82
C THR A 6 -5.20 -54.36 -0.07
N ASN A 7 -5.19 -54.13 -1.39
CA ASN A 7 -4.43 -54.91 -2.38
C ASN A 7 -4.01 -54.06 -3.60
N ILE A 8 -3.02 -54.54 -4.37
CA ILE A 8 -2.46 -53.83 -5.53
C ILE A 8 -3.52 -53.57 -6.61
N SER A 9 -4.50 -54.47 -6.80
CA SER A 9 -5.55 -54.26 -7.81
C SER A 9 -6.50 -53.11 -7.45
N GLU A 10 -6.78 -52.91 -6.16
CA GLU A 10 -7.54 -51.77 -5.65
C GLU A 10 -6.77 -50.47 -5.87
N CYS A 11 -5.46 -50.44 -5.59
CA CYS A 11 -4.61 -49.28 -5.87
C CYS A 11 -4.62 -48.90 -7.36
N VAL A 12 -4.52 -49.89 -8.26
CA VAL A 12 -4.51 -49.65 -9.72
C VAL A 12 -5.87 -49.12 -10.19
N ARG A 13 -6.98 -49.64 -9.67
CA ARG A 13 -8.32 -49.15 -10.00
C ARG A 13 -8.54 -47.73 -9.49
N GLU A 14 -8.16 -47.44 -8.23
CA GLU A 14 -8.24 -46.10 -7.66
C GLU A 14 -7.37 -45.10 -8.42
N TRP A 15 -6.18 -45.51 -8.88
CA TRP A 15 -5.31 -44.69 -9.71
C TRP A 15 -5.97 -44.38 -11.07
N ASP A 16 -6.57 -45.37 -11.73
CA ASP A 16 -7.26 -45.17 -13.01
C ASP A 16 -8.49 -44.25 -12.88
N ASP A 17 -9.23 -44.37 -11.78
CA ASP A 17 -10.35 -43.47 -11.47
C ASP A 17 -9.89 -42.04 -11.13
N LEU A 18 -8.76 -41.91 -10.42
CA LEU A 18 -8.14 -40.62 -10.13
C LEU A 18 -7.63 -39.94 -11.40
N GLU A 19 -7.02 -40.70 -12.32
CA GLU A 19 -6.53 -40.21 -13.60
C GLU A 19 -7.70 -39.72 -14.48
N LYS A 20 -8.82 -40.46 -14.53
CA LYS A 20 -10.05 -39.99 -15.21
C LYS A 20 -10.59 -38.71 -14.60
N GLY A 21 -10.64 -38.62 -13.27
CA GLY A 21 -11.06 -37.41 -12.56
C GLY A 21 -10.14 -36.22 -12.83
N TYR A 22 -8.84 -36.47 -12.90
CA TYR A 22 -7.84 -35.47 -13.25
C TYR A 22 -8.02 -34.96 -14.69
N GLN A 23 -8.23 -35.86 -15.65
CA GLN A 23 -8.48 -35.50 -17.04
C GLN A 23 -9.75 -34.65 -17.20
N GLN A 24 -10.84 -35.04 -16.52
CA GLN A 24 -12.08 -34.26 -16.50
C GLN A 24 -11.87 -32.87 -15.88
N MET A 25 -11.07 -32.76 -14.81
CA MET A 25 -10.70 -31.47 -14.21
C MET A 25 -9.90 -30.60 -15.18
N GLN A 26 -8.95 -31.18 -15.93
CA GLN A 26 -8.19 -30.45 -16.95
C GLN A 26 -9.10 -29.92 -18.06
N ASP A 27 -10.02 -30.73 -18.57
CA ASP A 27 -10.97 -30.32 -19.61
C ASP A 27 -11.90 -29.21 -19.11
N THR A 28 -12.39 -29.33 -17.89
CA THR A 28 -13.20 -28.29 -17.23
C THR A 28 -12.41 -26.99 -17.07
N HIS A 29 -11.13 -27.07 -16.67
CA HIS A 29 -10.27 -25.89 -16.56
C HIS A 29 -10.00 -25.23 -17.92
N ARG A 30 -9.82 -26.03 -18.98
CA ARG A 30 -9.65 -25.53 -20.34
C ARG A 30 -10.90 -24.78 -20.82
N LEU A 31 -12.08 -25.35 -20.59
CA LEU A 31 -13.35 -24.70 -20.91
C LEU A 31 -13.54 -23.41 -20.11
N TYR A 32 -13.23 -23.43 -18.82
CA TYR A 32 -13.25 -22.23 -17.96
C TYR A 32 -12.37 -21.12 -18.52
N LYS A 33 -11.13 -21.44 -18.95
CA LYS A 33 -10.21 -20.47 -19.53
C LYS A 33 -10.76 -19.84 -20.83
N GLN A 34 -11.34 -20.66 -21.70
CA GLN A 34 -11.99 -20.17 -22.92
C GLN A 34 -13.16 -19.23 -22.61
N LYS A 35 -14.02 -19.59 -21.66
CA LYS A 35 -15.15 -18.75 -21.23
C LYS A 35 -14.67 -17.44 -20.61
N LEU A 36 -13.58 -17.46 -19.86
CA LEU A 36 -12.97 -16.25 -19.30
C LEU A 36 -12.46 -15.31 -20.40
N GLU A 37 -11.85 -15.83 -21.46
CA GLU A 37 -11.41 -15.05 -22.61
C GLU A 37 -12.59 -14.42 -23.37
N GLU A 38 -13.68 -15.18 -23.58
CA GLU A 38 -14.92 -14.67 -24.19
C GLU A 38 -15.52 -13.53 -23.37
N VAL A 39 -15.65 -13.71 -22.05
CA VAL A 39 -16.15 -12.67 -21.13
C VAL A 39 -15.26 -11.43 -21.17
N THR A 40 -13.94 -11.60 -21.18
CA THR A 40 -12.99 -10.48 -21.25
C THR A 40 -13.14 -9.69 -22.55
N LYS A 41 -13.34 -10.35 -23.69
CA LYS A 41 -13.61 -9.69 -24.98
C LYS A 41 -14.90 -8.88 -24.95
N LEU A 42 -15.97 -9.45 -24.40
CA LEU A 42 -17.25 -8.75 -24.23
C LEU A 42 -17.13 -7.54 -23.30
N GLN A 43 -16.43 -7.68 -22.17
CA GLN A 43 -16.18 -6.59 -21.23
C GLN A 43 -15.45 -5.42 -21.89
N ASN A 44 -14.41 -5.69 -22.67
CA ASN A 44 -13.66 -4.66 -23.40
C ASN A 44 -14.51 -3.97 -24.47
N SER A 45 -15.28 -4.74 -25.23
CA SER A 45 -16.19 -4.21 -26.25
C SER A 45 -17.26 -3.30 -25.65
N CYS A 46 -17.91 -3.77 -24.56
CA CYS A 46 -18.93 -3.01 -23.84
C CYS A 46 -18.35 -1.73 -23.24
N SER A 47 -17.21 -1.82 -22.55
CA SER A 47 -16.52 -0.65 -21.97
C SER A 47 -16.17 0.41 -23.02
N ALA A 48 -15.66 -0.03 -24.18
CA ALA A 48 -15.33 0.87 -25.28
C ALA A 48 -16.58 1.48 -25.93
N ALA A 49 -17.67 0.72 -26.06
CA ALA A 49 -18.94 1.20 -26.60
C ALA A 49 -19.58 2.25 -25.68
N ILE A 50 -19.62 1.99 -24.37
CA ILE A 50 -20.12 2.94 -23.37
C ILE A 50 -19.29 4.22 -23.39
N ALA A 51 -17.95 4.13 -23.41
CA ALA A 51 -17.08 5.30 -23.48
C ALA A 51 -17.34 6.16 -24.73
N ARG A 52 -17.53 5.52 -25.90
CA ARG A 52 -17.87 6.21 -27.16
C ARG A 52 -19.23 6.90 -27.07
N GLN A 53 -20.25 6.21 -26.60
CA GLN A 53 -21.60 6.77 -26.47
C GLN A 53 -21.64 7.92 -25.48
N ARG A 54 -20.98 7.78 -24.32
CA ARG A 54 -20.88 8.82 -23.29
C ARG A 54 -20.17 10.07 -23.81
N LYS A 55 -19.14 9.91 -24.66
CA LYS A 55 -18.49 11.05 -25.34
C LYS A 55 -19.45 11.77 -26.27
N LYS A 56 -20.16 11.04 -27.13
CA LYS A 56 -21.16 11.61 -28.06
C LYS A 56 -22.31 12.32 -27.34
N LEU A 57 -22.86 11.72 -26.27
CA LEU A 57 -23.92 12.34 -25.49
C LEU A 57 -23.46 13.63 -24.80
N LYS A 58 -22.21 13.67 -24.31
CA LYS A 58 -21.63 14.90 -23.74
C LYS A 58 -21.46 16.00 -24.80
N GLU A 59 -20.96 15.66 -25.98
CA GLU A 59 -20.84 16.60 -27.11
C GLU A 59 -22.22 17.13 -27.51
N LEU A 60 -23.21 16.24 -27.67
CA LEU A 60 -24.58 16.62 -27.99
C LEU A 60 -25.20 17.53 -26.93
N ALA A 61 -25.03 17.23 -25.64
CA ALA A 61 -25.53 18.06 -24.55
C ALA A 61 -24.90 19.46 -24.53
N LEU A 62 -23.59 19.57 -24.84
CA LEU A 62 -22.91 20.86 -24.96
C LEU A 62 -23.43 21.66 -26.15
N SER A 63 -23.61 21.03 -27.32
CA SER A 63 -24.21 21.67 -28.50
C SER A 63 -25.64 22.13 -28.24
N LEU A 64 -26.45 21.31 -27.54
CA LEU A 64 -27.81 21.65 -27.16
C LEU A 64 -27.86 22.90 -26.26
N LYS A 65 -26.92 23.00 -25.32
CA LYS A 65 -26.79 24.14 -24.42
C LYS A 65 -26.38 25.42 -25.17
N ALA A 66 -25.41 25.32 -26.09
CA ALA A 66 -25.00 26.46 -26.92
C ALA A 66 -26.16 26.96 -27.81
N CYS A 67 -26.95 26.06 -28.40
CA CYS A 67 -28.13 26.44 -29.20
C CYS A 67 -29.23 27.11 -28.35
N LYS A 68 -29.40 26.71 -27.09
CA LYS A 68 -30.33 27.36 -26.15
C LYS A 68 -29.89 28.81 -25.85
N GLU A 69 -28.60 29.03 -25.64
CA GLU A 69 -28.03 30.35 -25.31
C GLU A 69 -28.09 31.31 -26.52
N ASP A 70 -27.87 30.83 -27.75
CA ASP A 70 -27.89 31.67 -28.97
C ASP A 70 -29.31 32.08 -29.46
N GLN A 71 -30.36 31.35 -29.07
CA GLN A 71 -31.74 31.55 -29.59
C GLN A 71 -32.83 31.69 -28.49
N GLU A 72 -32.45 32.04 -27.26
CA GLU A 72 -33.33 32.03 -26.08
C GLU A 72 -34.66 32.83 -26.25
N SER A 73 -34.68 33.85 -27.12
CA SER A 73 -35.85 34.67 -27.43
C SER A 73 -36.65 34.27 -28.69
N ARG A 74 -36.18 33.29 -29.49
CA ARG A 74 -36.81 32.87 -30.77
C ARG A 74 -37.32 31.42 -30.80
N LEU A 75 -37.07 30.61 -29.77
CA LEU A 75 -37.53 29.21 -29.73
C LEU A 75 -39.06 29.11 -29.66
N SER A 76 -39.64 28.39 -30.62
CA SER A 76 -41.04 27.98 -30.61
C SER A 76 -41.34 27.02 -29.45
N PRO A 77 -42.55 27.02 -28.86
CA PRO A 77 -42.94 26.07 -27.82
C PRO A 77 -42.65 24.60 -28.19
N LYS A 78 -42.83 24.23 -29.46
CA LYS A 78 -42.51 22.89 -29.98
C LYS A 78 -41.03 22.55 -29.91
N GLU A 79 -40.14 23.51 -30.16
CA GLU A 79 -38.70 23.29 -30.12
C GLU A 79 -38.21 23.14 -28.68
N LYS A 80 -38.84 23.86 -27.74
CA LYS A 80 -38.60 23.70 -26.30
C LYS A 80 -39.02 22.32 -25.80
N ASP A 81 -40.16 21.81 -26.26
CA ASP A 81 -40.64 20.46 -25.92
C ASP A 81 -39.72 19.38 -26.50
N SER A 82 -39.28 19.49 -27.76
CA SER A 82 -38.34 18.55 -28.37
C SER A 82 -36.97 18.54 -27.69
N ILE A 83 -36.52 19.70 -27.22
CA ILE A 83 -35.26 19.80 -26.48
C ILE A 83 -35.37 19.16 -25.09
N ALA A 84 -36.50 19.35 -24.39
CA ALA A 84 -36.76 18.71 -23.11
C ALA A 84 -36.81 17.17 -23.24
N GLU A 85 -37.45 16.66 -24.30
CA GLU A 85 -37.50 15.22 -24.61
C GLU A 85 -36.09 14.66 -24.89
N ILE A 86 -35.24 15.40 -25.60
CA ILE A 86 -33.84 15.00 -25.84
C ILE A 86 -33.04 14.97 -24.53
N GLU A 87 -33.21 15.97 -23.65
CA GLU A 87 -32.52 16.01 -22.34
C GLU A 87 -32.95 14.88 -21.42
N GLU A 88 -34.25 14.55 -21.38
CA GLU A 88 -34.77 13.38 -20.66
C GLU A 88 -34.18 12.08 -21.22
N SER A 89 -34.15 11.95 -22.56
CA SER A 89 -33.56 10.80 -23.24
C SER A 89 -32.05 10.64 -22.99
N ILE A 90 -31.32 11.74 -22.84
CA ILE A 90 -29.89 11.76 -22.46
C ILE A 90 -29.72 11.29 -21.01
N LYS A 91 -30.60 11.73 -20.11
CA LYS A 91 -30.58 11.35 -18.69
C LYS A 91 -30.86 9.85 -18.51
N ASP A 92 -31.88 9.32 -19.18
CA ASP A 92 -32.22 7.89 -19.13
C ASP A 92 -31.09 7.01 -19.67
N LYS A 93 -30.47 7.40 -20.79
CA LYS A 93 -29.30 6.68 -21.34
C LYS A 93 -28.10 6.74 -20.41
N THR A 94 -27.91 7.86 -19.71
CA THR A 94 -26.83 8.00 -18.71
C THR A 94 -27.05 7.08 -17.51
N ASN A 95 -28.30 6.95 -17.05
CA ASN A 95 -28.67 6.01 -15.98
C ASN A 95 -28.47 4.55 -16.40
N ALA A 96 -28.89 4.20 -17.62
CA ALA A 96 -28.66 2.86 -18.17
C ALA A 96 -27.15 2.52 -18.27
N PHE A 97 -26.31 3.48 -18.68
CA PHE A 97 -24.86 3.28 -18.70
C PHE A 97 -24.28 3.08 -17.30
N PHE A 98 -24.80 3.76 -16.28
CA PHE A 98 -24.35 3.55 -14.90
C PHE A 98 -24.65 2.13 -14.41
N GLU A 99 -25.84 1.60 -14.72
CA GLU A 99 -26.21 0.22 -14.39
C GLU A 99 -25.33 -0.78 -15.15
N MET A 100 -25.09 -0.57 -16.44
CA MET A 100 -24.19 -1.42 -17.24
C MET A 100 -22.74 -1.38 -16.72
N GLU A 101 -22.24 -0.20 -16.31
CA GLU A 101 -20.90 -0.04 -15.71
C GLU A 101 -20.76 -0.74 -14.35
N ALA A 102 -21.87 -1.01 -13.64
CA ALA A 102 -21.84 -1.72 -12.36
C ALA A 102 -21.40 -3.19 -12.50
N PHE A 103 -21.68 -3.81 -13.65
CA PHE A 103 -21.29 -5.19 -13.97
C PHE A 103 -19.94 -5.31 -14.66
N LEU A 104 -19.33 -4.17 -15.03
CA LEU A 104 -18.01 -4.13 -15.66
C LEU A 104 -16.90 -4.02 -14.59
N PRO A 105 -15.71 -4.58 -14.87
CA PRO A 105 -14.58 -4.46 -13.96
C PRO A 105 -14.21 -2.99 -13.77
N LYS A 106 -14.31 -2.51 -12.53
CA LYS A 106 -13.92 -1.15 -12.17
C LYS A 106 -12.41 -1.06 -12.13
N LYS A 107 -11.86 -0.05 -12.82
CA LYS A 107 -10.44 0.29 -12.66
C LYS A 107 -10.21 0.76 -11.23
N ASN A 108 -9.09 0.33 -10.65
CA ASN A 108 -8.64 0.80 -9.35
C ASN A 108 -8.59 2.34 -9.36
N GLY A 109 -9.11 2.97 -8.30
CA GLY A 109 -8.91 4.40 -8.09
C GLY A 109 -7.44 4.76 -7.92
N LEU A 110 -7.11 6.05 -8.04
CA LEU A 110 -5.74 6.57 -7.98
C LEU A 110 -4.96 6.09 -6.75
N TYR A 111 -5.59 6.10 -5.57
CA TYR A 111 -4.99 5.61 -4.32
C TYR A 111 -4.66 4.10 -4.40
N LEU A 112 -5.61 3.31 -4.87
CA LEU A 112 -5.45 1.85 -4.94
C LEU A 112 -4.41 1.46 -6.00
N SER A 113 -4.34 2.19 -7.11
CA SER A 113 -3.29 2.04 -8.13
C SER A 113 -1.90 2.47 -7.64
N LEU A 114 -1.83 3.46 -6.75
CA LEU A 114 -0.56 3.92 -6.17
C LEU A 114 -0.03 2.93 -5.13
N VAL A 115 -0.92 2.38 -4.31
CA VAL A 115 -0.58 1.47 -3.20
C VAL A 115 -0.34 0.04 -3.68
N LEU A 116 -1.17 -0.48 -4.59
CA LEU A 116 -1.06 -1.86 -5.08
C LEU A 116 -0.26 -1.98 -6.39
N GLY A 117 0.20 -0.86 -6.97
CA GLY A 117 0.79 -0.88 -8.30
C GLY A 117 -0.24 -1.25 -9.38
N ASN A 118 0.24 -1.67 -10.55
CA ASN A 118 -0.61 -2.00 -11.71
C ASN A 118 -1.29 -3.40 -11.57
N ILE A 119 -1.60 -3.80 -10.34
CA ILE A 119 -2.31 -5.04 -10.04
C ILE A 119 -3.79 -4.77 -10.23
N ASN A 120 -4.35 -5.23 -11.36
CA ASN A 120 -5.80 -5.26 -11.54
C ASN A 120 -6.40 -6.13 -10.42
N VAL A 121 -7.19 -5.52 -9.53
CA VAL A 121 -7.96 -6.24 -8.49
C VAL A 121 -9.21 -6.85 -9.13
N THR A 122 -9.08 -7.45 -10.31
CA THR A 122 -10.07 -8.42 -10.79
C THR A 122 -9.79 -9.70 -10.03
N LEU A 123 -10.55 -9.85 -8.95
CA LEU A 123 -10.59 -10.95 -7.96
C LEU A 123 -10.59 -12.39 -8.54
N LEU A 124 -10.57 -12.56 -9.86
CA LEU A 124 -10.72 -13.84 -10.57
C LEU A 124 -9.45 -14.34 -11.27
N ASN A 125 -8.38 -13.54 -11.36
CA ASN A 125 -7.11 -14.06 -11.86
C ASN A 125 -6.21 -14.43 -10.68
N LYS A 126 -5.94 -15.74 -10.52
CA LYS A 126 -5.09 -16.36 -9.48
C LYS A 126 -3.62 -15.90 -9.52
N GLN A 127 -3.31 -14.81 -10.23
CA GLN A 127 -2.04 -14.09 -10.22
C GLN A 127 -2.00 -12.93 -9.21
N ALA A 128 -3.10 -12.62 -8.54
CA ALA A 128 -3.18 -11.54 -7.54
C ALA A 128 -2.92 -12.00 -6.09
N LYS A 129 -2.10 -13.05 -5.91
CA LYS A 129 -1.51 -13.30 -4.60
C LYS A 129 -0.28 -12.39 -4.51
N PRO A 130 -0.05 -11.64 -3.42
CA PRO A 130 1.17 -10.86 -3.22
C PRO A 130 2.37 -11.81 -2.95
N ASP A 131 2.53 -12.82 -3.79
CA ASP A 131 3.67 -13.74 -3.86
C ASP A 131 4.73 -13.13 -4.78
N GLY A 132 4.96 -11.82 -4.69
CA GLY A 132 6.16 -11.23 -5.25
C GLY A 132 7.33 -11.85 -4.50
N ALA A 133 8.16 -12.65 -5.19
CA ALA A 133 9.35 -13.30 -4.60
C ALA A 133 10.18 -12.31 -3.78
N LEU A 134 10.25 -11.07 -4.25
CA LEU A 134 10.89 -9.94 -3.59
C LEU A 134 10.31 -9.58 -2.21
N TYR A 135 8.98 -9.58 -2.07
CA TYR A 135 8.33 -9.32 -0.78
C TYR A 135 8.66 -10.42 0.22
N GLN A 136 8.60 -11.69 -0.19
CA GLN A 136 8.94 -12.80 0.70
C GLN A 136 10.40 -12.76 1.15
N MET A 137 11.32 -12.37 0.27
CA MET A 137 12.75 -12.22 0.61
C MET A 137 13.01 -11.10 1.62
N PHE A 138 12.32 -9.96 1.50
CA PHE A 138 12.52 -8.81 2.40
C PHE A 138 11.69 -8.89 3.69
N ARG A 139 10.58 -9.63 3.70
CA ARG A 139 9.59 -9.65 4.79
C ARG A 139 10.21 -9.94 6.15
N ASN A 140 11.04 -10.97 6.26
CA ASN A 140 11.63 -11.35 7.54
C ASN A 140 12.58 -10.26 8.06
N GLN A 141 13.42 -9.71 7.17
CA GLN A 141 14.33 -8.62 7.51
C GLN A 141 13.58 -7.34 7.94
N PHE A 142 12.50 -7.00 7.23
CA PHE A 142 11.62 -5.89 7.61
C PHE A 142 10.97 -6.13 8.98
N LEU A 143 10.41 -7.32 9.22
CA LEU A 143 9.73 -7.62 10.48
C LEU A 143 10.69 -7.58 11.67
N SER A 144 11.88 -8.16 11.52
CA SER A 144 12.93 -8.09 12.55
C SER A 144 13.36 -6.65 12.83
N TYR A 145 13.54 -5.83 11.79
CA TYR A 145 13.86 -4.41 11.95
C TYR A 145 12.74 -3.65 12.68
N ASN A 146 11.47 -3.89 12.35
CA ASN A 146 10.35 -3.23 13.03
C ASN A 146 10.28 -3.62 14.50
N LEU A 147 10.45 -4.90 14.83
CA LEU A 147 10.48 -5.36 16.21
C LEU A 147 11.63 -4.70 17.00
N TYR A 148 12.81 -4.62 16.39
CA TYR A 148 13.95 -3.91 16.97
C TYR A 148 13.65 -2.41 17.16
N GLN A 149 13.06 -1.77 16.16
CA GLN A 149 12.70 -0.35 16.22
C GLN A 149 11.69 -0.08 17.34
N SER A 150 10.70 -0.95 17.54
CA SER A 150 9.75 -0.86 18.68
C SER A 150 10.47 -0.95 20.02
N PHE A 151 11.46 -1.84 20.14
CA PHE A 151 12.29 -1.94 21.35
C PHE A 151 13.12 -0.67 21.59
N VAL A 152 13.77 -0.12 20.56
CA VAL A 152 14.52 1.14 20.67
C VAL A 152 13.59 2.30 21.01
N GLN A 153 12.38 2.35 20.44
CA GLN A 153 11.37 3.37 20.73
C GLN A 153 10.95 3.34 22.20
N PHE A 154 10.80 2.15 22.78
CA PHE A 154 10.55 1.97 24.21
C PHE A 154 11.71 2.56 25.04
N LEU A 155 12.96 2.22 24.73
CA LEU A 155 14.13 2.79 25.41
C LEU A 155 14.21 4.32 25.28
N GLN A 156 13.93 4.87 24.10
CA GLN A 156 13.89 6.31 23.85
C GLN A 156 12.80 7.00 24.67
N TYR A 157 11.60 6.41 24.76
CA TYR A 157 10.50 6.92 25.57
C TYR A 157 10.91 7.04 27.04
N TYR A 158 11.49 5.99 27.62
CA TYR A 158 11.96 6.06 29.00
C TYR A 158 13.08 7.08 29.21
N TYR A 159 14.03 7.15 28.27
CA TYR A 159 15.10 8.14 28.32
C TYR A 159 14.55 9.58 28.31
N GLN A 160 13.58 9.88 27.45
CA GLN A 160 12.94 11.19 27.34
C GLN A 160 12.13 11.53 28.58
N SER A 161 11.30 10.60 29.06
CA SER A 161 10.55 10.75 30.31
C SER A 161 11.49 11.05 31.47
N GLY A 162 12.59 10.30 31.62
CA GLY A 162 13.60 10.54 32.65
C GLY A 162 14.33 11.89 32.54
N CYS A 163 14.57 12.39 31.33
CA CYS A 163 15.10 13.76 31.14
C CYS A 163 14.10 14.83 31.57
N LEU A 164 12.82 14.66 31.21
CA LEU A 164 11.74 15.57 31.58
C LEU A 164 11.54 15.62 33.10
N TYR A 165 11.61 14.47 33.79
CA TYR A 165 11.57 14.41 35.25
C TYR A 165 12.72 15.18 35.90
N ARG A 166 13.95 15.09 35.36
CA ARG A 166 15.10 15.85 35.89
C ARG A 166 14.93 17.36 35.70
N LEU A 167 14.45 17.81 34.53
CA LEU A 167 14.15 19.22 34.27
C LEU A 167 13.06 19.76 35.22
N ARG A 168 12.03 18.94 35.49
CA ARG A 168 10.97 19.26 36.45
C ARG A 168 11.48 19.31 37.89
N ALA A 169 12.38 18.40 38.29
CA ALA A 169 13.00 18.39 39.63
C ALA A 169 14.01 19.54 39.85
N LEU A 170 14.63 20.06 38.78
CA LEU A 170 15.54 21.22 38.83
C LEU A 170 14.81 22.58 38.94
N GLY A 171 13.47 22.58 39.01
CA GLY A 171 12.68 23.79 39.26
C GLY A 171 12.41 24.67 38.04
N GLU A 172 12.73 24.24 36.81
CA GLU A 172 12.37 24.99 35.59
C GLU A 172 10.85 24.96 35.25
N ARG A 173 10.03 24.19 35.97
CA ARG A 173 8.54 24.30 35.98
C ARG A 173 7.95 23.88 37.35
N HIS A 174 6.92 24.60 37.79
CA HIS A 174 6.30 24.58 39.13
C HIS A 174 5.55 23.26 39.49
N ASN A 175 5.50 22.97 40.81
CA ASN A 175 5.17 21.74 41.57
C ASN A 175 3.72 21.20 41.38
N MET A 176 3.39 19.92 41.61
CA MET A 176 3.52 19.18 42.88
C MET A 176 3.18 17.66 42.71
N ASP A 177 4.06 16.76 43.20
CA ASP A 177 3.96 15.32 43.60
C ASP A 177 3.12 14.28 42.78
N LEU A 178 3.37 12.96 42.74
CA LEU A 178 3.87 11.97 43.71
C LEU A 178 4.57 10.75 43.05
N THR A 179 5.34 10.05 43.92
CA THR A 179 5.73 8.62 44.02
C THR A 179 6.11 7.78 42.78
N VAL A 180 7.42 7.54 42.72
CA VAL A 180 8.13 6.30 42.32
C VAL A 180 7.35 5.31 41.45
N GLU A 181 7.78 5.19 40.18
CA GLU A 181 7.80 3.88 39.51
C GLU A 181 9.23 3.58 39.07
N GLY A 182 9.70 2.41 39.51
CA GLY A 182 11.11 2.03 39.57
C GLY A 182 11.86 2.14 38.24
N PHE A 183 12.91 2.94 38.27
CA PHE A 183 14.05 2.74 37.39
C PHE A 183 15.17 2.11 38.19
N GLN A 184 15.56 0.89 37.81
CA GLN A 184 16.78 0.25 38.29
C GLN A 184 17.93 1.27 38.28
N SER A 185 18.49 1.53 39.46
CA SER A 185 19.66 2.39 39.71
C SER A 185 20.92 1.93 38.96
N TRP A 186 20.84 0.88 38.14
CA TRP A 186 21.88 0.43 37.24
C TRP A 186 21.90 1.18 35.89
N MET A 187 20.81 1.85 35.46
CA MET A 187 20.78 2.55 34.17
C MET A 187 21.51 3.92 34.18
N TRP A 188 22.52 4.05 35.05
CA TRP A 188 23.26 5.26 35.34
C TRP A 188 24.32 5.58 34.28
N ARG A 189 23.92 6.39 33.29
CA ARG A 189 24.49 7.72 32.96
C ARG A 189 24.14 8.10 31.52
N GLY A 190 22.95 8.67 31.36
CA GLY A 190 22.66 9.58 30.25
C GLY A 190 22.66 8.95 28.85
N LEU A 191 22.74 9.85 27.86
CA LEU A 191 22.61 9.56 26.43
C LEU A 191 23.52 8.40 25.98
N SER A 192 24.68 8.22 26.63
CA SER A 192 25.68 7.22 26.29
C SER A 192 25.19 5.77 26.35
N PHE A 193 24.25 5.43 27.24
CA PHE A 193 23.66 4.08 27.27
C PHE A 193 22.78 3.81 26.04
N LEU A 194 22.08 4.84 25.56
CA LEU A 194 21.15 4.74 24.43
C LEU A 194 21.86 4.78 23.07
N LEU A 195 23.01 5.47 22.99
CA LEU A 195 23.80 5.61 21.76
C LEU A 195 24.13 4.30 21.04
N PRO A 196 24.62 3.21 21.68
CA PRO A 196 24.93 1.97 20.97
C PRO A 196 23.68 1.37 20.28
N PHE A 197 22.52 1.44 20.93
CA PHE A 197 21.25 0.97 20.34
C PHE A 197 20.80 1.88 19.17
N LEU A 198 20.93 3.21 19.33
CA LEU A 198 20.63 4.15 18.25
C LEU A 198 21.52 3.92 17.02
N PHE A 199 22.84 3.88 17.20
CA PHE A 199 23.78 3.66 16.11
C PHE A 199 23.54 2.32 15.42
N PHE A 200 23.32 1.24 16.18
CA PHE A 200 22.99 -0.06 15.58
C PHE A 200 21.70 0.02 14.76
N GLY A 201 20.65 0.68 15.26
CA GLY A 201 19.43 0.93 14.49
C GLY A 201 19.66 1.73 13.21
N HIS A 202 20.50 2.78 13.26
CA HIS A 202 20.85 3.57 12.07
C HIS A 202 21.64 2.74 11.04
N PHE A 203 22.64 1.96 11.47
CA PHE A 203 23.37 1.07 10.55
C PHE A 203 22.48 -0.04 9.99
N TRP A 204 21.49 -0.52 10.75
CA TRP A 204 20.45 -1.42 10.22
C TRP A 204 19.58 -0.71 9.17
N GLN A 205 19.21 0.57 9.36
CA GLN A 205 18.52 1.36 8.32
C GLN A 205 19.33 1.42 7.02
N LEU A 206 20.65 1.65 7.11
CA LEU A 206 21.55 1.60 5.95
C LEU A 206 21.59 0.21 5.31
N TYR A 207 21.70 -0.85 6.12
CA TYR A 207 21.67 -2.23 5.63
C TYR A 207 20.38 -2.56 4.87
N ASN A 208 19.23 -2.12 5.39
CA ASN A 208 17.93 -2.26 4.71
C ASN A 208 17.91 -1.50 3.38
N SER A 209 18.42 -0.26 3.35
CA SER A 209 18.53 0.54 2.14
C SER A 209 19.39 -0.16 1.06
N ILE A 210 20.59 -0.64 1.42
CA ILE A 210 21.48 -1.36 0.51
C ILE A 210 20.82 -2.64 0.01
N THR A 211 20.14 -3.39 0.88
CA THR A 211 19.42 -4.61 0.51
C THR A 211 18.34 -4.31 -0.53
N LEU A 212 17.55 -3.25 -0.34
CA LEU A 212 16.52 -2.82 -1.27
C LEU A 212 17.09 -2.34 -2.61
N PHE A 213 18.23 -1.65 -2.61
CA PHE A 213 18.91 -1.25 -3.85
C PHE A 213 19.47 -2.45 -4.63
N LYS A 214 20.01 -3.46 -3.93
CA LYS A 214 20.43 -4.72 -4.57
C LYS A 214 19.24 -5.46 -5.17
N MET A 215 18.11 -5.48 -4.46
CA MET A 215 16.85 -6.06 -4.92
C MET A 215 16.29 -5.33 -6.15
N PHE A 216 16.41 -4.00 -6.22
CA PHE A 216 16.00 -3.21 -7.37
C PHE A 216 16.82 -3.52 -8.64
N GLN A 217 18.08 -3.94 -8.51
CA GLN A 217 18.91 -4.33 -9.64
C GLN A 217 18.54 -5.70 -10.24
N LEU A 218 17.66 -6.47 -9.59
CA LEU A 218 17.19 -7.74 -10.12
C LEU A 218 16.26 -7.50 -11.32
N PRO A 219 16.42 -8.24 -12.44
CA PRO A 219 15.62 -8.06 -13.64
C PRO A 219 14.12 -8.38 -13.45
N GLU A 220 13.76 -9.05 -12.36
CA GLU A 220 12.37 -9.34 -11.98
C GLU A 220 11.68 -8.17 -11.26
N CYS A 221 12.42 -7.13 -10.84
CA CYS A 221 11.88 -6.02 -10.08
C CYS A 221 11.21 -4.98 -10.99
N LYS A 222 9.90 -5.12 -11.23
CA LYS A 222 9.10 -4.14 -11.98
C LYS A 222 8.47 -3.04 -11.12
N GLU A 223 8.47 -3.22 -9.80
CA GLU A 223 7.80 -2.34 -8.84
C GLU A 223 8.70 -1.17 -8.43
N TRP A 224 8.32 0.07 -8.78
CA TRP A 224 9.03 1.30 -8.42
C TRP A 224 9.05 1.56 -6.91
N GLN A 225 8.12 0.96 -6.18
CA GLN A 225 7.95 1.06 -4.73
C GLN A 225 9.22 0.60 -3.99
N VAL A 226 9.93 -0.40 -4.52
CA VAL A 226 11.17 -0.94 -3.93
C VAL A 226 12.28 0.12 -3.92
N LEU A 227 12.43 0.84 -5.04
CA LEU A 227 13.38 1.93 -5.18
C LEU A 227 13.06 3.05 -4.19
N MET A 228 11.79 3.45 -4.09
CA MET A 228 11.36 4.53 -3.20
C MET A 228 11.53 4.15 -1.72
N CYS A 229 11.26 2.90 -1.34
CA CYS A 229 11.56 2.38 -0.01
C CYS A 229 13.06 2.42 0.29
N GLY A 230 13.91 2.01 -0.67
CA GLY A 230 15.37 2.08 -0.55
C GLY A 230 15.88 3.52 -0.33
N CYS A 231 15.40 4.47 -1.12
CA CYS A 231 15.67 5.90 -0.96
C CYS A 231 15.20 6.43 0.40
N SER A 232 14.01 6.03 0.85
CA SER A 232 13.45 6.46 2.14
C SER A 232 14.33 6.01 3.30
N TYR A 233 14.77 4.74 3.32
CA TYR A 233 15.71 4.25 4.34
C TYR A 233 17.06 4.97 4.30
N MET A 234 17.55 5.36 3.11
CA MET A 234 18.79 6.12 2.98
C MET A 234 18.67 7.53 3.59
N VAL A 235 17.58 8.23 3.29
CA VAL A 235 17.30 9.56 3.85
C VAL A 235 17.15 9.48 5.36
N LEU A 236 16.43 8.48 5.87
CA LEU A 236 16.29 8.24 7.31
C LEU A 236 17.65 7.98 7.96
N PHE A 237 18.49 7.13 7.37
CA PHE A 237 19.83 6.87 7.89
C PHE A 237 20.66 8.14 7.97
N MET A 238 20.75 8.90 6.88
CA MET A 238 21.56 10.13 6.82
C MET A 238 21.06 11.17 7.83
N GLY A 239 19.74 11.38 7.90
CA GLY A 239 19.13 12.33 8.84
C GLY A 239 19.34 11.92 10.30
N ASN A 240 19.12 10.65 10.62
CA ASN A 240 19.27 10.14 11.98
C ASN A 240 20.73 10.12 12.43
N LEU A 241 21.65 9.72 11.56
CA LEU A 241 23.09 9.73 11.85
C LEU A 241 23.57 11.17 12.10
N TYR A 242 23.20 12.11 11.24
CA TYR A 242 23.58 13.52 11.38
C TYR A 242 23.04 14.12 12.68
N THR A 243 21.77 13.89 12.99
CA THR A 243 21.15 14.41 14.23
C THR A 243 21.77 13.82 15.49
N THR A 244 22.00 12.49 15.53
CA THR A 244 22.67 11.85 16.67
C THR A 244 24.10 12.37 16.86
N LEU A 245 24.89 12.48 15.77
CA LEU A 245 26.25 13.04 15.84
C LEU A 245 26.27 14.49 16.34
N ARG A 246 25.35 15.33 15.85
CA ARG A 246 25.20 16.72 16.30
C ARG A 246 24.90 16.81 17.80
N VAL A 247 24.00 15.97 18.31
CA VAL A 247 23.66 15.95 19.75
C VAL A 247 24.83 15.47 20.60
N VAL A 248 25.56 14.44 20.15
CA VAL A 248 26.77 13.96 20.82
C VAL A 248 27.83 15.05 20.87
N TYR A 249 28.07 15.74 19.75
CA TYR A 249 29.01 16.84 19.65
C TYR A 249 28.64 18.00 20.59
N GLN A 250 27.38 18.44 20.57
CA GLN A 250 26.89 19.49 21.47
C GLN A 250 27.06 19.13 22.95
N LYS A 251 26.75 17.87 23.33
CA LYS A 251 26.95 17.43 24.72
C LYS A 251 28.41 17.31 25.11
N TYR A 252 29.27 16.89 24.19
CA TYR A 252 30.72 16.83 24.42
C TYR A 252 31.30 18.22 24.67
N MET A 253 30.96 19.19 23.82
CA MET A 253 31.37 20.60 23.98
C MET A 253 30.87 21.20 25.30
N ASN A 254 29.58 21.06 25.62
CA ASN A 254 29.01 21.57 26.86
C ASN A 254 29.65 20.96 28.13
N ASN A 255 30.07 19.70 28.08
CA ASN A 255 30.78 19.06 29.19
C ASN A 255 32.21 19.58 29.32
N GLN A 256 32.90 19.86 28.20
CA GLN A 256 34.22 20.48 28.23
C GLN A 256 34.16 21.90 28.82
N ASP A 257 33.18 22.71 28.45
CA ASP A 257 33.04 24.07 28.98
C ASP A 257 32.75 24.06 30.49
N LYS A 258 31.90 23.14 30.97
CA LYS A 258 31.68 22.95 32.41
C LYS A 258 32.93 22.52 33.17
N SER A 259 33.78 21.68 32.57
CA SER A 259 35.04 21.26 33.18
C SER A 259 36.11 22.35 33.23
N LYS A 260 35.98 23.40 32.43
CA LYS A 260 36.87 24.58 32.45
C LYS A 260 36.43 25.66 33.44
N LEU A 261 35.19 25.58 33.92
CA LEU A 261 34.55 26.55 34.84
C LEU A 261 34.61 26.11 36.32
N LEU A 262 35.05 24.88 36.60
CA LEU A 262 35.29 24.28 37.91
C LEU A 262 36.80 24.28 38.21
#